data_AF-A0A954QRC9-F1
#
_entry.id   AF-A0A954QRC9-F1
#
_cell.length_a   1.000
_cell.length_b   1.000
_cell.length_c   1.000
_cell.angle_alpha   90.00
_cell.angle_beta   90.00
_cell.angle_gamma   90.00
#
_symmetry.space_group_name_H-M   'P 1'
#
loop_
_entity.id
_entity.type
_entity.pdbx_description
1 polymer ?
#
loop_
_entity_poly.entity_id
_entity_poly.type
_entity_poly.pdbx_seq_one_letter_code
_entity_poly.pdbx_strand_id
1 'polypeptide(L)'
;GGGSSDGGDNPWPVKNAIDIDVTSLVQWKLGQNADYSDFAATDRNLTLMVRTELGTGGGFLRFVARESEFLGGDEDLQPGRLVLDTTGGGIVGDFNNDGLLNIDDVNALTREIHAQTNGALYDLNNDSKVDDLDLARWVRDEKKTWFGDANLDGSFGSSDLVQIFTAGKYEQDADAGWDEGDWTGDLRFNSSDLVAAFSDGGYEAGPRAAVSAVPEPSTLMLSLLGLLGLAGRRRVR
;
A
#
# COMPACT_ATOMS: atom_id res chain seq x y z
N GLY A 1 35.17 2.76 -28.14
CA GLY A 1 34.43 3.68 -27.28
C GLY A 1 33.02 3.70 -27.80
N GLY A 2 32.01 3.28 -27.03
CA GLY A 2 31.62 3.88 -25.75
C GLY A 2 30.91 5.18 -26.09
N GLY A 3 29.59 5.36 -25.96
CA GLY A 3 28.57 4.67 -25.19
C GLY A 3 27.83 5.76 -24.41
N SER A 4 26.54 5.97 -24.66
CA SER A 4 25.56 6.36 -23.65
C SER A 4 24.17 6.36 -24.29
N SER A 5 23.34 5.48 -23.75
CA SER A 5 21.89 5.39 -23.88
C SER A 5 21.24 6.67 -23.35
N ASP A 6 20.58 7.42 -24.22
CA ASP A 6 19.63 8.44 -23.80
C ASP A 6 18.29 7.73 -23.57
N GLY A 7 17.93 7.59 -22.29
CA GLY A 7 16.72 6.94 -21.84
C GLY A 7 15.52 7.79 -22.24
N GLY A 8 14.66 7.22 -23.07
CA GLY A 8 13.47 7.90 -23.60
C GLY A 8 12.57 8.44 -22.49
N ASP A 9 12.35 9.74 -22.58
CA ASP A 9 11.22 10.49 -22.06
C ASP A 9 9.96 9.64 -21.91
N ASN A 10 9.40 9.57 -20.70
CA ASN A 10 8.04 9.11 -20.51
C ASN A 10 7.07 10.26 -20.83
N PRO A 11 6.26 10.20 -21.92
CA PRO A 11 5.59 11.38 -22.47
C PRO A 11 4.11 11.49 -22.06
N TRP A 12 3.69 10.94 -20.92
CA TRP A 12 2.29 11.01 -20.49
C TRP A 12 2.04 12.14 -19.49
N PRO A 13 1.11 13.07 -19.78
CA PRO A 13 0.62 13.98 -18.76
C PRO A 13 -0.24 13.16 -17.81
N VAL A 14 0.20 12.98 -16.57
CA VAL A 14 -0.68 12.54 -15.47
C VAL A 14 -1.76 13.62 -15.31
N LYS A 15 -2.91 13.39 -15.97
CA LYS A 15 -4.02 14.34 -16.14
C LYS A 15 -4.66 14.83 -14.84
N ASN A 16 -4.20 14.37 -13.67
CA ASN A 16 -4.82 14.64 -12.37
C ASN A 16 -3.82 15.11 -11.30
N ALA A 17 -2.59 15.48 -11.66
CA ALA A 17 -1.66 16.12 -10.73
C ALA A 17 -1.87 17.64 -10.77
N ILE A 18 -2.07 18.27 -9.60
CA ILE A 18 -1.93 19.72 -9.47
C ILE A 18 -0.46 19.98 -9.12
N ASP A 19 0.36 20.21 -10.15
CA ASP A 19 1.71 20.73 -9.94
C ASP A 19 1.60 22.23 -9.61
N ILE A 20 1.88 22.57 -8.34
CA ILE A 20 2.00 23.96 -7.90
C ILE A 20 3.48 24.27 -7.74
N ASP A 21 4.01 25.15 -8.59
CA ASP A 21 5.34 25.71 -8.37
C ASP A 21 5.29 26.64 -7.15
N VAL A 22 5.92 26.20 -6.06
CA VAL A 22 6.03 26.95 -4.80
C VAL A 22 7.43 27.54 -4.60
N THR A 23 8.30 27.52 -5.61
CA THR A 23 9.69 27.98 -5.52
C THR A 23 9.78 29.41 -4.99
N SER A 24 8.97 30.31 -5.56
CA SER A 24 8.92 31.72 -5.13
C SER A 24 8.42 31.88 -3.69
N LEU A 25 7.54 31.00 -3.22
CA LEU A 25 6.99 31.03 -1.87
C LEU A 25 8.01 30.52 -0.83
N VAL A 26 8.80 29.51 -1.20
CA VAL A 26 9.90 28.99 -0.39
C VAL A 26 11.04 30.01 -0.31
N GLN A 27 11.44 30.61 -1.44
CA GLN A 27 12.46 31.67 -1.48
C GLN A 27 12.05 32.90 -0.66
N TRP A 28 10.76 33.28 -0.70
CA TRP A 28 10.21 34.32 0.16
C TRP A 28 10.37 33.98 1.65
N LYS A 29 10.00 32.76 2.06
CA LYS A 29 10.09 32.33 3.47
C LYS A 29 11.51 32.21 4.01
N LEU A 30 12.46 31.83 3.18
CA LEU A 30 13.87 31.72 3.57
C LEU A 30 14.57 33.09 3.69
N GLY A 31 13.85 34.20 3.54
CA GLY A 31 14.43 35.54 3.60
C GLY A 31 15.35 35.86 2.43
N GLN A 32 15.31 35.05 1.36
CA GLN A 32 16.17 35.19 0.17
C GLN A 32 15.64 36.23 -0.82
N ASN A 33 14.51 36.89 -0.50
CA ASN A 33 13.98 38.03 -1.24
C ASN A 33 13.66 39.18 -0.26
N ALA A 34 14.59 40.13 -0.15
CA ALA A 34 14.55 41.24 0.79
C ALA A 34 13.43 42.26 0.53
N ASP A 35 12.85 42.27 -0.67
CA ASP A 35 11.78 43.20 -1.03
C ASP A 35 10.41 42.79 -0.45
N TYR A 36 10.28 41.54 0.00
CA TYR A 36 8.97 40.99 0.37
C TYR A 36 8.94 40.22 1.70
N SER A 37 10.07 39.85 2.32
CA SER A 37 10.11 38.97 3.50
C SER A 37 10.70 39.63 4.76
N ASP A 38 10.01 39.45 5.89
CA ASP A 38 10.46 39.81 7.25
C ASP A 38 10.87 38.57 8.09
N PHE A 39 10.89 37.37 7.47
CA PHE A 39 11.25 36.12 8.14
C PHE A 39 12.77 36.06 8.39
N ALA A 40 13.14 35.56 9.57
CA ALA A 40 14.56 35.37 9.88
C ALA A 40 15.07 34.14 9.11
N ALA A 41 16.33 34.16 8.66
CA ALA A 41 16.98 32.98 8.05
C ALA A 41 17.01 31.73 8.97
N THR A 42 16.65 31.89 10.25
CA THR A 42 16.51 30.81 11.23
C THR A 42 15.12 30.19 11.27
N ASP A 43 14.12 30.75 10.57
CA ASP A 43 12.76 30.23 10.52
C ASP A 43 12.67 29.01 9.60
N ARG A 44 12.72 27.82 10.19
CA ARG A 44 12.81 26.54 9.46
C ARG A 44 11.49 25.84 9.20
N ASN A 45 10.36 26.51 9.43
CA ASN A 45 9.03 25.91 9.30
C ASN A 45 8.20 26.73 8.29
N LEU A 46 7.85 26.11 7.16
CA LEU A 46 6.85 26.62 6.24
C LEU A 46 5.55 25.82 6.39
N THR A 47 4.54 26.43 7.02
CA THR A 47 3.20 25.86 7.08
C THR A 47 2.38 26.34 5.88
N LEU A 48 2.07 25.45 4.95
CA LEU A 48 1.12 25.70 3.87
C LEU A 48 -0.27 25.27 4.32
N MET A 49 -1.21 26.22 4.43
CA MET A 49 -2.61 25.89 4.67
C MET A 49 -3.29 25.60 3.34
N VAL A 50 -3.53 24.32 3.07
CA VAL A 50 -4.37 23.89 1.94
C VAL A 50 -5.76 23.57 2.48
N ARG A 51 -6.78 24.26 1.96
CA ARG A 51 -8.18 23.89 2.21
C ARG A 51 -8.58 22.85 1.17
N THR A 52 -8.81 21.61 1.60
CA THR A 52 -9.40 20.57 0.75
C THR A 52 -10.91 20.60 0.91
N GLU A 53 -11.66 20.95 -0.16
CA GLU A 53 -13.12 20.78 -0.17
C GLU A 53 -13.48 19.33 -0.53
N LEU A 54 -13.11 18.38 0.34
CA LEU A 54 -13.47 16.97 0.21
C LEU A 54 -14.30 16.55 1.43
N GLY A 55 -15.61 16.78 1.37
CA GLY A 55 -16.57 16.23 2.34
C GLY A 55 -16.45 16.77 3.77
N THR A 56 -17.37 16.34 4.63
CA THR A 56 -17.76 16.95 5.92
C THR A 56 -16.74 16.89 7.06
N GLY A 57 -15.46 16.70 6.78
CA GLY A 57 -14.38 16.67 7.78
C GLY A 57 -13.17 17.43 7.28
N GLY A 58 -13.13 18.74 7.51
CA GLY A 58 -11.98 19.58 7.16
C GLY A 58 -10.73 19.17 7.92
N GLY A 59 -9.92 18.29 7.32
CA GLY A 59 -8.57 18.00 7.76
C GLY A 59 -7.58 19.07 7.29
N PHE A 60 -6.49 19.25 8.02
CA PHE A 60 -5.36 20.07 7.58
C PHE A 60 -4.18 19.15 7.27
N LEU A 61 -3.59 19.31 6.08
CA LEU A 61 -2.29 18.72 5.78
C LEU A 61 -1.20 19.66 6.34
N ARG A 62 -0.43 19.17 7.33
CA ARG A 62 0.72 19.89 7.88
C ARG A 62 2.00 19.31 7.30
N PHE A 63 2.64 20.05 6.42
CA PHE A 63 4.00 19.75 5.98
C PHE A 63 5.00 20.42 6.91
N VAL A 64 5.95 19.64 7.44
CA VAL A 64 7.12 20.15 8.17
C VAL A 64 8.33 19.60 7.43
N ALA A 65 8.95 20.43 6.60
CA ALA A 65 10.14 20.06 5.85
C ALA A 65 11.30 20.97 6.24
N ARG A 66 12.52 20.41 6.26
CA ARG A 66 13.74 21.12 6.63
C ARG A 66 14.33 21.83 5.39
N GLU A 67 15.05 22.92 5.61
CA GLU A 67 15.73 23.69 4.55
C GLU A 67 16.59 22.81 3.60
N SER A 68 17.21 21.75 4.13
CA SER A 68 18.02 20.79 3.38
C SER A 68 17.23 19.92 2.39
N GLU A 69 15.92 19.79 2.55
CA GLU A 69 15.04 18.99 1.69
C GLU A 69 14.53 19.81 0.48
N PHE A 70 14.62 21.14 0.53
CA PHE A 70 14.15 22.04 -0.54
C PHE A 70 15.25 22.53 -1.48
N LEU A 71 16.49 22.61 -1.00
CA LEU A 71 17.58 23.31 -1.70
C LEU A 71 18.60 22.38 -2.37
N GLY A 72 18.32 21.08 -2.48
CA GLY A 72 19.15 20.16 -3.26
C GLY A 72 20.58 20.02 -2.74
N GLY A 73 20.78 19.17 -1.74
CA GLY A 73 22.11 18.77 -1.27
C GLY A 73 22.74 17.62 -2.07
N ASP A 74 22.01 17.04 -3.02
CA ASP A 74 22.45 15.90 -3.84
C ASP A 74 21.89 16.10 -5.26
N GLU A 75 22.68 15.77 -6.29
CA GLU A 75 22.50 16.23 -7.68
C GLU A 75 21.21 15.77 -8.39
N ASP A 76 20.33 15.02 -7.72
CA ASP A 76 19.09 14.46 -8.29
C ASP A 76 17.79 15.06 -7.71
N LEU A 77 17.85 16.05 -6.82
CA LEU A 77 16.63 16.68 -6.26
C LEU A 77 16.23 17.93 -7.05
N GLN A 78 15.20 17.78 -7.90
CA GLN A 78 14.53 18.90 -8.57
C GLN A 78 14.00 19.94 -7.54
N PRO A 79 13.91 21.24 -7.91
CA PRO A 79 13.48 22.30 -6.99
C PRO A 79 12.13 21.95 -6.33
N GLY A 80 12.09 22.09 -5.00
CA GLY A 80 10.95 21.92 -4.08
C GLY A 80 9.60 21.59 -4.72
N ARG A 81 9.42 20.34 -5.14
CA ARG A 81 8.17 19.88 -5.76
C ARG A 81 7.27 19.29 -4.68
N LEU A 82 6.17 19.97 -4.38
CA LEU A 82 5.10 19.42 -3.56
C LEU A 82 4.19 18.57 -4.47
N VAL A 83 4.43 17.25 -4.51
CA VAL A 83 3.54 16.32 -5.20
C VAL A 83 2.42 15.94 -4.24
N LEU A 84 1.22 16.47 -4.46
CA LEU A 84 0.00 15.92 -3.88
C LEU A 84 -0.43 14.75 -4.76
N ASP A 85 0.13 13.57 -4.48
CA ASP A 85 -0.33 12.34 -5.13
C ASP A 85 -1.74 12.02 -4.60
N THR A 86 -2.74 12.32 -5.42
CA THR A 86 -4.13 11.90 -5.19
C THR A 86 -4.50 10.69 -6.06
N THR A 87 -3.51 10.09 -6.73
CA THR A 87 -3.65 8.94 -7.63
C THR A 87 -3.38 7.59 -6.95
N GLY A 88 -2.86 7.55 -5.72
CA GLY A 88 -2.80 6.33 -4.94
C GLY A 88 -3.96 6.24 -3.94
N GLY A 89 -5.05 5.56 -4.29
CA GLY A 89 -5.65 4.73 -3.25
C GLY A 89 -4.56 3.75 -2.88
N GLY A 90 -3.84 4.00 -1.78
CA GLY A 90 -2.71 3.18 -1.35
C GLY A 90 -3.08 1.71 -1.48
N ILE A 91 -2.19 0.89 -2.03
CA ILE A 91 -2.47 -0.54 -2.14
C ILE A 91 -2.77 -1.01 -0.72
N VAL A 92 -3.96 -1.57 -0.51
CA VAL A 92 -4.37 -1.97 0.82
C VAL A 92 -3.37 -3.05 1.29
N GLY A 93 -2.76 -2.83 2.46
CA GLY A 93 -1.70 -3.69 2.98
C GLY A 93 -0.27 -3.30 2.60
N ASP A 94 -0.05 -2.27 1.78
CA ASP A 94 1.27 -1.66 1.55
C ASP A 94 1.51 -0.63 2.66
N PHE A 95 2.26 -1.03 3.70
CA PHE A 95 2.41 -0.24 4.92
C PHE A 95 3.60 0.71 4.86
N ASN A 96 4.58 0.41 4.00
CA ASN A 96 5.76 1.25 3.79
C ASN A 96 5.57 2.25 2.62
N ASN A 97 4.48 2.13 1.86
CA ASN A 97 4.13 2.92 0.68
C ASN A 97 5.18 2.84 -0.44
N ASP A 98 5.82 1.67 -0.60
CA ASP A 98 6.78 1.42 -1.68
C ASP A 98 6.12 0.97 -2.99
N GLY A 99 4.79 0.79 -2.98
CA GLY A 99 3.99 0.39 -4.12
C GLY A 99 3.98 -1.12 -4.38
N LEU A 100 4.53 -1.93 -3.47
CA LEU A 100 4.55 -3.38 -3.54
C LEU A 100 3.87 -3.97 -2.30
N LEU A 101 3.35 -5.20 -2.43
CA LEU A 101 2.96 -6.03 -1.29
C LEU A 101 4.02 -7.11 -1.13
N ASN A 102 4.93 -6.94 -0.19
CA ASN A 102 6.12 -7.77 -0.04
C ASN A 102 6.34 -8.25 1.42
N ILE A 103 7.51 -8.84 1.67
CA ILE A 103 7.87 -9.41 2.98
C ILE A 103 7.91 -8.31 4.06
N ASP A 104 8.32 -7.09 3.72
CA ASP A 104 8.41 -6.00 4.69
C ASP A 104 7.03 -5.59 5.22
N ASP A 105 6.00 -5.64 4.37
CA ASP A 105 4.62 -5.33 4.76
C ASP A 105 4.03 -6.39 5.70
N VAL A 106 4.12 -7.67 5.33
CA VAL A 106 3.59 -8.73 6.19
C VAL A 106 4.37 -8.81 7.50
N ASN A 107 5.69 -8.59 7.49
CA ASN A 107 6.48 -8.48 8.72
C ASN A 107 6.15 -7.23 9.54
N ALA A 108 5.67 -6.15 8.92
CA ALA A 108 5.15 -5.00 9.66
C ALA A 108 3.82 -5.34 10.34
N LEU A 109 2.92 -6.04 9.65
CA LEU A 109 1.65 -6.49 10.19
C LEU A 109 1.82 -7.48 11.35
N THR A 110 2.66 -8.51 11.21
CA THR A 110 2.88 -9.49 12.28
C THR A 110 3.52 -8.86 13.52
N ARG A 111 4.43 -7.89 13.34
CA ARG A 111 4.95 -7.10 14.46
C ARG A 111 3.88 -6.27 15.16
N GLU A 112 2.93 -5.69 14.41
CA GLU A 112 1.81 -4.96 14.98
C GLU A 112 0.87 -5.87 15.77
N ILE A 113 0.55 -7.06 15.23
CA ILE A 113 -0.24 -8.10 15.89
C ILE A 113 0.42 -8.51 17.21
N HIS A 114 1.72 -8.81 17.18
CA HIS A 114 2.47 -9.18 18.38
C HIS A 114 2.55 -8.04 19.40
N ALA A 115 2.74 -6.79 18.95
CA ALA A 115 2.81 -5.61 19.82
C ALA A 115 1.45 -5.21 20.40
N GLN A 116 0.35 -5.63 19.76
CA GLN A 116 -1.04 -5.33 20.15
C GLN A 116 -1.33 -3.82 20.26
N THR A 117 -0.64 -2.99 19.47
CA THR A 117 -0.84 -1.53 19.47
C THR A 117 -2.09 -1.11 18.69
N ASN A 118 -2.62 -1.98 17.83
CA ASN A 118 -3.86 -1.80 17.04
C ASN A 118 -3.86 -0.51 16.21
N GLY A 119 -2.75 -0.21 15.55
CA GLY A 119 -2.64 0.94 14.65
C GLY A 119 -3.65 0.84 13.52
N ALA A 120 -4.44 1.90 13.31
CA ALA A 120 -5.52 1.94 12.31
C ALA A 120 -5.05 1.72 10.85
N LEU A 121 -3.74 1.82 10.59
CA LEU A 121 -3.16 1.48 9.30
C LEU A 121 -3.20 -0.05 9.03
N TYR A 122 -3.05 -0.85 10.08
CA TYR A 122 -2.94 -2.31 10.01
C TYR A 122 -4.27 -3.04 10.24
N ASP A 123 -5.30 -2.32 10.70
CA ASP A 123 -6.67 -2.82 10.84
C ASP A 123 -7.34 -2.86 9.45
N LEU A 124 -7.13 -3.97 8.74
CA LEU A 124 -7.61 -4.14 7.39
C LEU A 124 -9.13 -4.36 7.41
N ASN A 125 -9.64 -5.12 8.39
CA ASN A 125 -11.05 -5.51 8.46
C ASN A 125 -11.98 -4.43 9.07
N ASN A 126 -11.42 -3.34 9.63
CA ASN A 126 -12.08 -2.22 10.30
C ASN A 126 -12.89 -2.60 11.56
N ASP A 127 -12.41 -3.56 12.35
CA ASP A 127 -13.02 -3.96 13.62
C ASP A 127 -12.36 -3.32 14.86
N SER A 128 -11.41 -2.41 14.63
CA SER A 128 -10.61 -1.71 15.64
C SER A 128 -9.62 -2.59 16.39
N LYS A 129 -9.32 -3.78 15.87
CA LYS A 129 -8.23 -4.63 16.32
C LYS A 129 -7.29 -4.92 15.15
N VAL A 130 -6.08 -5.34 15.50
CA VAL A 130 -5.11 -5.86 14.55
C VAL A 130 -4.75 -7.25 15.03
N ASP A 131 -5.33 -8.26 14.38
CA ASP A 131 -5.20 -9.65 14.78
C ASP A 131 -5.08 -10.63 13.59
N ASP A 132 -5.27 -11.92 13.85
CA ASP A 132 -5.16 -12.98 12.86
C ASP A 132 -6.15 -12.82 11.69
N LEU A 133 -7.26 -12.10 11.89
CA LEU A 133 -8.21 -11.79 10.83
C LEU A 133 -7.63 -10.78 9.83
N ASP A 134 -6.83 -9.82 10.30
CA ASP A 134 -6.14 -8.87 9.43
C ASP A 134 -5.01 -9.55 8.66
N LEU A 135 -4.23 -10.41 9.32
CA LEU A 135 -3.22 -11.22 8.65
C LEU A 135 -3.85 -12.10 7.57
N ALA A 136 -4.95 -12.78 7.89
CA ALA A 136 -5.70 -13.57 6.93
C ALA A 136 -6.19 -12.73 5.75
N ARG A 137 -6.69 -11.52 5.99
CA ARG A 137 -7.09 -10.63 4.90
C ARG A 137 -5.91 -10.21 4.04
N TRP A 138 -4.79 -9.82 4.64
CA TRP A 138 -3.58 -9.40 3.90
C TRP A 138 -3.10 -10.52 2.97
N VAL A 139 -2.96 -11.74 3.50
CA VAL A 139 -2.49 -12.91 2.74
C VAL A 139 -3.47 -13.27 1.63
N ARG A 140 -4.77 -13.33 1.96
CA ARG A 140 -5.77 -13.95 1.10
C ARG A 140 -6.37 -13.01 0.07
N ASP A 141 -6.65 -11.77 0.45
CA ASP A 141 -7.43 -10.83 -0.35
C ASP A 141 -6.53 -9.79 -1.02
N GLU A 142 -5.54 -9.27 -0.28
CA GLU A 142 -4.65 -8.22 -0.76
C GLU A 142 -3.50 -8.82 -1.58
N LYS A 143 -2.67 -9.67 -0.96
CA LYS A 143 -1.54 -10.34 -1.63
C LYS A 143 -1.97 -11.47 -2.57
N LYS A 144 -3.11 -12.10 -2.29
CA LYS A 144 -3.66 -13.24 -3.05
C LYS A 144 -2.67 -14.38 -3.14
N THR A 145 -2.20 -14.81 -1.97
CA THR A 145 -1.37 -15.99 -1.81
C THR A 145 -1.94 -16.93 -0.74
N TRP A 146 -1.14 -17.88 -0.30
CA TRP A 146 -1.42 -18.89 0.70
C TRP A 146 -0.66 -18.62 1.98
N PHE A 147 -1.23 -19.00 3.12
CA PHE A 147 -0.39 -19.25 4.28
C PHE A 147 0.57 -20.39 3.94
N GLY A 148 1.85 -20.17 4.20
CA GLY A 148 2.91 -21.12 3.84
C GLY A 148 3.79 -20.70 2.67
N ASP A 149 3.36 -19.74 1.85
CA ASP A 149 4.17 -19.16 0.78
C ASP A 149 5.21 -18.20 1.37
N ALA A 150 6.41 -18.73 1.65
CA ALA A 150 7.45 -18.02 2.39
C ALA A 150 8.16 -16.98 1.53
N ASN A 151 8.19 -17.17 0.21
CA ASN A 151 8.86 -16.27 -0.73
C ASN A 151 7.90 -15.30 -1.45
N LEU A 152 6.59 -15.43 -1.18
CA LEU A 152 5.52 -14.62 -1.74
C LEU A 152 5.38 -14.74 -3.28
N ASP A 153 5.72 -15.90 -3.85
CA ASP A 153 5.61 -16.19 -5.29
C ASP A 153 4.20 -16.57 -5.76
N GLY A 154 3.26 -16.66 -4.82
CA GLY A 154 1.85 -16.99 -5.02
C GLY A 154 1.52 -18.45 -4.73
N SER A 155 2.52 -19.31 -4.51
CA SER A 155 2.36 -20.75 -4.30
C SER A 155 2.94 -21.19 -2.96
N PHE A 156 2.27 -22.13 -2.28
CA PHE A 156 2.86 -22.81 -1.14
C PHE A 156 3.32 -24.21 -1.56
N GLY A 157 4.63 -24.48 -1.48
CA GLY A 157 5.19 -25.77 -1.85
C GLY A 157 6.43 -26.18 -1.06
N SER A 158 7.09 -27.23 -1.53
CA SER A 158 8.28 -27.76 -0.86
C SER A 158 9.46 -26.78 -0.79
N SER A 159 9.58 -25.84 -1.74
CA SER A 159 10.61 -24.78 -1.72
C SER A 159 10.48 -23.87 -0.49
N ASP A 160 9.26 -23.50 -0.13
CA ASP A 160 8.96 -22.66 1.02
C ASP A 160 9.34 -23.35 2.33
N LEU A 161 8.98 -24.64 2.44
CA LEU A 161 9.36 -25.45 3.60
C LEU A 161 10.89 -25.56 3.74
N VAL A 162 11.60 -25.79 2.64
CA VAL A 162 13.08 -25.82 2.67
C VAL A 162 13.65 -24.47 3.10
N GLN A 163 13.09 -23.37 2.61
CA GLN A 163 13.52 -22.02 2.97
C GLN A 163 13.40 -21.77 4.49
N ILE A 164 12.20 -21.93 5.06
CA ILE A 164 11.97 -21.63 6.48
C ILE A 164 12.76 -22.57 7.41
N PHE A 165 12.93 -23.85 7.05
CA PHE A 165 13.74 -24.76 7.85
C PHE A 165 15.23 -24.45 7.75
N THR A 166 15.69 -23.85 6.65
CA THR A 166 17.07 -23.39 6.51
C THR A 166 17.37 -22.19 7.40
N ALA A 167 16.36 -21.38 7.76
CA ALA A 167 16.51 -20.30 8.74
C ALA A 167 16.83 -20.83 10.15
N GLY A 168 16.50 -22.09 10.45
CA GLY A 168 16.90 -22.77 11.68
C GLY A 168 16.17 -22.28 12.95
N LYS A 169 15.01 -21.64 12.80
CA LYS A 169 14.23 -21.05 13.91
C LYS A 169 13.10 -21.93 14.43
N TYR A 170 12.87 -23.10 13.82
CA TYR A 170 11.80 -24.02 14.22
C TYR A 170 11.94 -24.46 15.69
N GLU A 171 10.89 -24.19 16.48
CA GLU A 171 10.82 -24.51 17.92
C GLU A 171 11.98 -23.91 18.72
N GLN A 172 12.57 -22.81 18.23
CA GLN A 172 13.58 -22.04 18.94
C GLN A 172 12.95 -20.81 19.61
N ASP A 173 13.55 -20.39 20.71
CA ASP A 173 13.22 -19.11 21.36
C ASP A 173 13.95 -17.96 20.63
N ALA A 174 13.62 -17.79 19.35
CA ALA A 174 14.19 -16.79 18.46
C ALA A 174 13.08 -16.15 17.63
N ASP A 175 13.19 -14.84 17.40
CA ASP A 175 12.18 -14.10 16.64
C ASP A 175 12.26 -14.53 15.16
N ALA A 176 11.12 -14.85 14.55
CA ALA A 176 11.01 -15.23 13.15
C ALA A 176 10.12 -14.24 12.39
N GLY A 177 10.48 -13.93 11.14
CA GLY A 177 9.61 -13.27 10.17
C GLY A 177 8.82 -14.27 9.33
N TRP A 178 8.00 -13.74 8.42
CA TRP A 178 7.18 -14.53 7.50
C TRP A 178 8.00 -15.49 6.63
N ASP A 179 9.11 -15.00 6.08
CA ASP A 179 10.04 -15.74 5.23
C ASP A 179 10.91 -16.75 6.00
N GLU A 180 10.79 -16.76 7.32
CA GLU A 180 11.45 -17.65 8.27
C GLU A 180 10.47 -18.58 9.00
N GLY A 181 9.16 -18.47 8.72
CA GLY A 181 8.12 -19.40 9.17
C GLY A 181 7.12 -18.87 10.19
N ASP A 182 7.14 -17.59 10.58
CA ASP A 182 6.07 -16.98 11.39
C ASP A 182 4.85 -16.69 10.49
N TRP A 183 3.91 -17.63 10.47
CA TRP A 183 2.69 -17.54 9.66
C TRP A 183 1.45 -17.28 10.52
N THR A 184 1.61 -17.22 11.85
CA THR A 184 0.54 -16.87 12.80
C THR A 184 0.67 -15.45 13.36
N GLY A 185 1.81 -14.78 13.12
CA GLY A 185 2.08 -13.41 13.54
C GLY A 185 2.47 -13.27 15.01
N ASP A 186 2.99 -14.34 15.62
CA ASP A 186 3.40 -14.35 17.03
C ASP A 186 4.93 -14.14 17.22
N LEU A 187 5.64 -13.87 16.13
CA LEU A 187 7.10 -13.74 16.03
C LEU A 187 7.86 -15.04 16.33
N ARG A 188 7.20 -16.20 16.26
CA ARG A 188 7.84 -17.51 16.43
C ARG A 188 7.57 -18.37 15.21
N PHE A 189 8.53 -19.24 14.89
CA PHE A 189 8.30 -20.34 13.97
C PHE A 189 8.15 -21.64 14.77
N ASN A 190 6.93 -22.13 14.89
CA ASN A 190 6.61 -23.34 15.63
C ASN A 190 5.55 -24.18 14.91
N SER A 191 5.13 -25.27 15.56
CA SER A 191 4.16 -26.20 14.99
C SER A 191 2.80 -25.55 14.68
N SER A 192 2.42 -24.46 15.36
CA SER A 192 1.18 -23.74 15.11
C SER A 192 1.17 -23.07 13.73
N ASP A 193 2.31 -22.54 13.28
CA ASP A 193 2.47 -21.96 11.95
C ASP A 193 2.28 -23.00 10.85
N LEU A 194 2.89 -24.18 11.02
CA LEU A 194 2.71 -25.29 10.10
C LEU A 194 1.24 -25.72 10.04
N VAL A 195 0.56 -25.79 11.18
CA VAL A 195 -0.88 -26.10 11.22
C VAL A 195 -1.68 -25.03 10.50
N ALA A 196 -1.38 -23.75 10.68
CA ALA A 196 -2.05 -22.65 10.00
C ALA A 196 -1.90 -22.75 8.47
N ALA A 197 -0.67 -22.94 7.97
CA ALA A 197 -0.39 -23.08 6.55
C ALA A 197 -1.04 -24.31 5.91
N PHE A 198 -0.93 -25.49 6.54
CA PHE A 198 -1.58 -26.69 6.00
C PHE A 198 -3.10 -26.63 6.10
N SER A 199 -3.66 -25.94 7.11
CA SER A 199 -5.11 -25.77 7.24
C SER A 199 -5.69 -24.80 6.21
N ASP A 200 -4.88 -23.87 5.67
CA ASP A 200 -5.28 -23.00 4.56
C ASP A 200 -5.49 -23.79 3.25
N GLY A 201 -4.86 -24.97 3.14
CA GLY A 201 -5.10 -25.92 2.05
C GLY A 201 -4.36 -25.61 0.74
N GLY A 202 -3.40 -24.68 0.76
CA GLY A 202 -2.65 -24.23 -0.42
C GLY A 202 -1.48 -25.11 -0.86
N TYR A 203 -1.09 -26.11 -0.05
CA TYR A 203 0.11 -26.91 -0.31
C TYR A 203 0.03 -27.66 -1.64
N GLU A 204 0.95 -27.35 -2.56
CA GLU A 204 1.01 -27.89 -3.93
C GLU A 204 -0.28 -27.65 -4.75
N ALA A 205 -1.10 -26.67 -4.34
CA ALA A 205 -2.30 -26.25 -5.07
C ALA A 205 -1.98 -25.30 -6.25
N GLY A 206 -0.75 -24.77 -6.28
CA GLY A 206 -0.28 -23.78 -7.26
C GLY A 206 -0.67 -22.34 -6.90
N PRO A 207 -0.42 -21.39 -7.83
CA PRO A 207 -0.68 -19.98 -7.58
C PRO A 207 -2.14 -19.71 -7.25
N ARG A 208 -2.39 -18.96 -6.17
CA ARG A 208 -3.75 -18.58 -5.84
C ARG A 208 -4.29 -17.62 -6.90
N ALA A 209 -5.38 -18.00 -7.56
CA ALA A 209 -5.96 -17.18 -8.60
C ALA A 209 -6.43 -15.85 -8.02
N ALA A 210 -5.90 -14.73 -8.53
CA ALA A 210 -6.52 -13.44 -8.33
C ALA A 210 -7.95 -13.54 -8.87
N VAL A 211 -8.96 -13.45 -8.00
CA VAL A 211 -10.36 -13.49 -8.41
C VAL A 211 -10.56 -12.31 -9.34
N SER A 212 -10.52 -12.53 -10.66
CA SER A 212 -10.88 -11.52 -11.62
C SER A 212 -12.35 -11.23 -11.34
N ALA A 213 -12.69 -9.97 -11.06
CA ALA A 213 -14.08 -9.56 -10.95
C ALA A 213 -14.84 -10.10 -12.17
N VAL A 214 -15.64 -11.14 -11.95
CA VAL A 214 -16.46 -11.73 -13.00
C VAL A 214 -17.42 -10.61 -13.39
N PRO A 215 -17.44 -10.15 -14.66
CA PRO A 215 -18.42 -9.19 -15.10
C PRO A 215 -19.79 -9.77 -14.73
N GLU A 216 -20.54 -9.09 -13.86
CA GLU A 216 -21.82 -9.61 -13.39
C GLU A 216 -22.62 -10.05 -14.62
N PRO A 217 -23.15 -11.29 -14.62
CA PRO A 217 -23.85 -11.81 -15.77
C PRO A 217 -24.95 -10.83 -16.13
N SER A 218 -25.30 -10.80 -17.41
CA SER A 218 -26.27 -9.90 -18.04
C SER A 218 -27.70 -10.00 -17.46
N THR A 219 -27.88 -10.46 -16.23
CA THR A 219 -29.08 -10.52 -15.39
C THR A 219 -29.82 -9.19 -15.34
N LEU A 220 -29.12 -8.04 -15.29
CA LEU A 220 -29.75 -6.72 -15.40
C LEU A 220 -30.29 -6.44 -16.81
N MET A 221 -29.58 -6.86 -17.86
CA MET A 221 -30.05 -6.76 -19.24
C MET A 221 -31.24 -7.70 -19.50
N LEU A 222 -31.19 -8.94 -18.98
CA LEU A 222 -32.26 -9.92 -19.11
C LEU A 222 -33.51 -9.54 -18.31
N SER A 223 -33.35 -8.95 -17.12
CA SER A 223 -34.48 -8.44 -16.33
C SER A 223 -35.12 -7.23 -17.01
N LEU A 224 -34.33 -6.31 -17.56
CA LEU A 224 -34.84 -5.16 -18.30
C LEU A 224 -35.57 -5.57 -19.58
N LEU A 225 -35.00 -6.51 -20.36
CA LEU A 225 -35.65 -7.07 -21.55
C LEU A 225 -36.93 -7.85 -21.20
N GLY A 226 -36.92 -8.60 -20.09
CA GLY A 226 -38.10 -9.31 -19.58
C GLY A 226 -39.23 -8.35 -19.19
N LEU A 227 -38.92 -7.25 -18.51
CA LEU A 227 -39.89 -6.23 -18.12
C LEU A 227 -40.47 -5.49 -19.35
N LEU A 228 -39.63 -5.17 -20.34
CA LEU A 228 -40.07 -4.56 -21.60
C LEU A 228 -40.98 -5.49 -22.41
N GLY A 229 -40.67 -6.79 -22.47
CA GLY A 229 -41.51 -7.79 -23.12
C GLY A 229 -42.89 -7.96 -22.46
N LEU A 230 -42.95 -7.89 -21.12
CA LEU A 230 -44.20 -7.93 -20.36
C LEU A 230 -45.03 -6.65 -20.51
N ALA A 231 -44.38 -5.49 -20.55
CA ALA A 231 -45.05 -4.21 -20.80
C ALA A 231 -45.62 -4.12 -22.22
N GLY A 232 -44.90 -4.62 -23.23
CA GLY A 232 -45.36 -4.70 -24.61
C GLY A 232 -46.58 -5.58 -24.79
N ARG A 233 -46.66 -6.72 -24.08
CA ARG A 233 -47.84 -7.62 -24.12
C ARG A 233 -49.10 -7.03 -23.49
N ARG A 234 -48.98 -6.07 -22.57
CA ARG A 234 -50.15 -5.41 -21.93
C ARG A 234 -50.80 -4.33 -22.80
N ARG A 235 -50.12 -3.81 -23.83
CA ARG A 235 -50.66 -2.79 -24.74
C ARG A 235 -51.44 -3.33 -25.93
N VAL A 236 -51.39 -4.65 -26.19
CA VAL A 236 -52.02 -5.30 -27.36
C VAL A 236 -53.29 -6.07 -26.99
N ARG A 237 -53.84 -5.87 -25.79
CA ARG A 237 -55.18 -6.29 -25.39
C ARG A 237 -56.05 -5.06 -25.19
#